data_AF-A0A2N5C6W7-F1
#
_entry.id   AF-A0A2N5C6W7-F1
#
_cell.length_a   1.000
_cell.length_b   1.000
_cell.length_c   1.000
_cell.angle_alpha   90.00
_cell.angle_beta   90.00
_cell.angle_gamma   90.00
#
_symmetry.space_group_name_H-M   'P 1'
#
loop_
_entity.id
_entity.type
_entity.pdbx_description
1 polymer ?
#
loop_
_entity_poly.entity_id
_entity_poly.type
_entity_poly.pdbx_seq_one_letter_code
_entity_poly.pdbx_strand_id
1 'polypeptide(L)'
;MQRLVRIGEFEVSIQARLNDNSDHPGYVVSYSIVRSDGSPVRDNLPKVQSNDLIDGTEFFSDLELAMQYAEDKARDNVQTLVQT
;
A
#
# COMPACT_ATOMS: atom_id res chain seq x y z
N MET A 1 0.89 5.70 10.60
CA MET A 1 2.28 5.27 10.34
C MET A 1 2.54 5.34 8.85
N GLN A 2 3.80 5.59 8.47
CA GLN A 2 4.21 5.62 7.06
C GLN A 2 5.55 4.89 6.91
N ARG A 3 5.72 4.20 5.78
CA ARG A 3 6.98 3.56 5.37
C ARG A 3 7.21 3.81 3.88
N LEU A 4 8.46 4.06 3.53
CA LEU A 4 8.92 4.08 2.15
C LEU A 4 9.69 2.79 1.89
N VAL A 5 9.34 2.07 0.83
CA VAL A 5 9.96 0.80 0.44
C VAL A 5 10.38 0.91 -1.02
N ARG A 6 11.61 0.50 -1.32
CA ARG A 6 12.08 0.39 -2.70
C ARG A 6 11.94 -1.06 -3.16
N ILE A 7 11.27 -1.28 -4.28
CA ILE A 7 11.08 -2.61 -4.89
C ILE A 7 11.60 -2.53 -6.33
N GLY A 8 12.85 -2.94 -6.53
CA GLY A 8 13.53 -2.79 -7.82
C GLY A 8 13.61 -1.32 -8.25
N GLU A 9 12.99 -1.01 -9.40
CA GLU A 9 12.92 0.35 -9.95
C GLU A 9 11.75 1.18 -9.40
N PHE A 10 10.90 0.61 -8.56
CA PHE A 10 9.74 1.29 -8.01
C PHE A 10 9.98 1.81 -6.59
N GLU A 11 9.43 2.97 -6.29
CA GLU A 11 9.28 3.49 -4.94
C GLU A 11 7.83 3.32 -4.50
N VAL A 12 7.66 2.73 -3.33
CA VAL A 12 6.35 2.48 -2.72
C VAL A 12 6.24 3.27 -1.43
N SER A 13 5.24 4.14 -1.36
CA SER A 13 4.86 4.82 -0.12
C SER A 13 3.66 4.13 0.48
N ILE A 14 3.83 3.59 1.68
CA ILE A 14 2.81 2.81 2.40
C ILE A 14 2.38 3.62 3.61
N GLN A 15 1.08 3.72 3.84
CA GLN A 15 0.51 4.37 5.00
C GLN A 15 -0.53 3.45 5.62
N ALA A 16 -0.45 3.28 6.93
CA ALA A 16 -1.50 2.63 7.72
C ALA A 16 -1.93 3.57 8.83
N ARG A 17 -3.23 3.60 9.14
CA ARG A 17 -3.79 4.29 10.29
C ARG A 17 -4.91 3.47 10.90
N LEU A 18 -5.17 3.68 12.18
CA LEU A 18 -6.41 3.23 12.79
C LEU A 18 -7.59 3.96 12.14
N ASN A 19 -8.67 3.25 11.91
CA ASN A 19 -9.94 3.86 11.55
C ASN A 19 -10.58 4.45 12.81
N ASP A 20 -10.83 5.75 12.81
CA ASP A 20 -11.45 6.48 13.91
C ASP A 20 -12.98 6.40 13.91
N ASN A 21 -13.56 5.71 12.93
CA ASN A 21 -14.98 5.42 12.90
C ASN A 21 -15.35 4.36 13.95
N SER A 22 -16.02 4.79 15.01
CA SER A 22 -16.53 3.94 16.09
C SER A 22 -17.50 2.85 15.62
N ASP A 23 -18.22 3.08 14.52
CA ASP A 23 -19.18 2.11 13.96
C ASP A 23 -18.48 1.02 13.13
N HIS A 24 -17.25 1.29 12.66
CA HIS A 24 -16.42 0.40 11.86
C HIS A 24 -14.97 0.44 12.35
N PRO A 25 -14.69 -0.02 13.59
CA PRO A 25 -13.34 0.01 14.13
C PRO A 25 -12.43 -0.92 13.32
N GLY A 26 -11.23 -0.47 12.99
CA GLY A 26 -10.33 -1.24 12.15
C GLY A 26 -9.11 -0.47 11.71
N TYR A 27 -8.60 -0.80 10.53
CA TYR A 27 -7.39 -0.19 9.97
C TYR A 27 -7.64 0.27 8.54
N VAL A 28 -7.15 1.46 8.21
CA VAL A 28 -7.07 1.95 6.84
C VAL A 28 -5.63 1.82 6.39
N VAL A 29 -5.42 1.08 5.31
CA VAL A 29 -4.11 0.93 4.69
C VAL A 29 -4.15 1.45 3.26
N SER A 30 -3.09 2.13 2.87
CA SER A 30 -2.96 2.67 1.53
C SER A 30 -1.53 2.58 1.07
N TYR A 31 -1.33 2.44 -0.23
CA TYR A 31 0.00 2.54 -0.82
C TYR A 31 -0.05 3.21 -2.19
N SER A 32 1.05 3.86 -2.55
CA SER A 32 1.29 4.38 -3.88
C SER A 32 2.58 3.85 -4.47
N ILE A 33 2.56 3.47 -5.73
CA ILE A 33 3.71 2.95 -6.48
C ILE A 33 4.03 3.96 -7.59
N VAL A 34 5.29 4.39 -7.64
CA VAL A 34 5.86 5.24 -8.70
C VAL A 34 7.19 4.65 -9.16
N ARG A 35 7.65 4.95 -10.37
CA ARG A 35 9.03 4.61 -10.77
C ARG A 35 10.01 5.61 -10.17
N SER A 36 11.14 5.11 -9.68
CA SER A 36 12.22 5.89 -9.06
C SER A 36 12.93 6.84 -10.03
N ASP A 37 12.83 6.59 -11.33
CA ASP A 37 13.37 7.45 -12.40
C ASP A 37 12.41 8.58 -12.83
N GLY A 38 11.22 8.66 -12.23
CA GLY A 38 10.19 9.66 -12.56
C GLY A 38 9.41 9.37 -13.84
N SER A 39 9.70 8.28 -14.54
CA SER A 39 8.91 7.84 -15.69
C SER A 39 7.58 7.19 -15.22
N PRO A 40 6.56 7.12 -16.08
CA PRO A 40 5.28 6.54 -15.68
C PRO A 40 5.40 5.04 -15.44
N VAL A 41 4.61 4.50 -14.50
CA VAL A 41 4.57 3.05 -14.20
C VAL A 41 4.26 2.23 -15.45
N ARG A 42 3.33 2.71 -16.30
CA ARG A 42 3.07 2.21 -17.66
C ARG A 42 2.56 3.36 -18.54
N ASP A 43 2.44 3.14 -19.85
CA ASP A 43 1.81 4.10 -20.77
C ASP A 43 0.43 4.54 -20.24
N ASN A 44 0.24 5.85 -20.11
CA ASN A 44 -0.94 6.50 -19.52
C ASN A 44 -1.23 6.17 -18.04
N LEU A 45 -0.29 5.53 -17.32
CA LEU A 45 -0.42 5.21 -15.90
C LEU A 45 0.81 5.75 -15.13
N PRO A 46 0.81 7.04 -14.73
CA PRO A 46 1.96 7.66 -14.07
C PRO A 46 2.22 7.11 -12.66
N LYS A 47 1.18 6.64 -11.97
CA LYS A 47 1.25 6.08 -10.61
C LYS A 47 0.14 5.05 -10.41
N VAL A 48 0.36 4.11 -9.50
CA VAL A 48 -0.67 3.22 -8.98
C VAL A 48 -0.97 3.61 -7.54
N GLN A 49 -2.24 3.64 -7.15
CA GLN A 49 -2.65 3.88 -5.77
C GLN A 49 -3.71 2.86 -5.36
N SER A 50 -3.61 2.34 -4.13
CA SER A 50 -4.63 1.51 -3.50
C SER A 50 -4.97 2.07 -2.13
N ASN A 51 -6.22 1.90 -1.72
CA ASN A 51 -6.70 2.25 -0.41
C ASN A 51 -7.72 1.20 0.04
N ASP A 52 -7.39 0.49 1.11
CA ASP A 52 -8.19 -0.60 1.64
C ASP A 52 -8.62 -0.26 3.07
N LEU A 53 -9.92 -0.35 3.32
CA LEU A 53 -10.47 -0.38 4.67
C LEU A 53 -10.56 -1.84 5.12
N ILE A 54 -9.83 -2.17 6.18
CA ILE A 54 -9.99 -3.43 6.90
C ILE A 54 -10.93 -3.15 8.06
N ASP A 55 -12.18 -3.58 7.90
CA ASP A 55 -13.17 -3.55 8.97
C ASP A 55 -12.90 -4.71 9.94
N GLY A 56 -12.93 -4.42 11.25
CA GLY A 56 -12.53 -5.35 12.29
C GLY A 56 -11.07 -5.20 12.71
N THR A 57 -10.84 -5.10 14.02
CA THR A 57 -9.49 -5.05 14.61
C THR A 57 -8.91 -6.45 14.86
N GLU A 58 -9.72 -7.49 14.70
CA GLU A 58 -9.32 -8.89 14.82
C GLU A 58 -8.37 -9.36 13.71
N PHE A 59 -8.37 -8.69 12.55
CA PHE A 59 -7.51 -9.04 11.41
C PHE A 59 -6.06 -8.63 11.63
N PHE A 60 -5.82 -7.58 12.42
CA PHE A 60 -4.49 -7.08 12.73
C PHE A 60 -4.40 -6.69 14.20
N SER A 61 -3.55 -7.39 14.96
CA SER A 61 -3.35 -7.08 16.39
C SER A 61 -2.78 -5.69 16.64
N ASP A 62 -2.14 -5.08 15.63
CA ASP A 62 -1.59 -3.74 15.67
C ASP A 62 -1.42 -3.13 14.26
N LEU A 63 -0.98 -1.88 14.25
CA LEU A 63 -0.74 -1.10 13.04
C LEU A 63 0.44 -1.60 12.20
N GLU A 64 1.40 -2.31 12.81
CA GLU A 64 2.59 -2.82 12.13
C GLU A 64 2.23 -4.01 11.23
N LEU A 65 1.33 -4.89 11.69
CA LEU A 65 0.80 -5.96 10.83
C LEU A 65 -0.05 -5.43 9.68
N ALA A 66 -0.85 -4.37 9.92
CA ALA A 66 -1.60 -3.71 8.86
C ALA A 66 -0.64 -3.08 7.81
N MET A 67 0.47 -2.49 8.26
CA MET A 67 1.54 -2.02 7.37
C MET A 67 2.16 -3.15 6.56
N GLN A 68 2.47 -4.29 7.19
CA GLN A 68 3.07 -5.44 6.51
C GLN A 68 2.13 -5.98 5.42
N TYR A 69 0.84 -6.10 5.72
CA TYR A 69 -0.17 -6.49 4.72
C TYR A 69 -0.18 -5.56 3.50
N ALA A 70 -0.13 -4.24 3.72
CA ALA A 70 -0.08 -3.28 2.64
C ALA A 70 1.23 -3.35 1.83
N GLU A 71 2.35 -3.64 2.49
CA GLU A 71 3.64 -3.87 1.85
C GLU A 71 3.64 -5.11 0.95
N ASP A 72 3.06 -6.21 1.43
CA ASP A 72 2.96 -7.46 0.67
C ASP A 72 2.05 -7.28 -0.55
N LYS A 73 0.90 -6.61 -0.41
CA LYS A 73 0.05 -6.25 -1.57
C LYS A 73 0.75 -5.33 -2.55
N ALA A 74 1.54 -4.38 -2.08
CA ALA A 74 2.30 -3.50 -2.96
C ALA A 74 3.37 -4.29 -3.74
N ARG A 75 4.02 -5.28 -3.11
CA ARG A 75 4.97 -6.20 -3.79
C ARG A 75 4.28 -7.02 -4.87
N ASP A 76 3.12 -7.61 -4.58
CA ASP A 76 2.35 -8.38 -5.55
C ASP A 76 1.92 -7.54 -6.75
N ASN A 77 1.51 -6.28 -6.49
CA ASN A 77 1.19 -5.33 -7.55
C ASN A 77 2.42 -4.98 -8.38
N VAL A 78 3.58 -4.73 -7.77
CA VAL A 78 4.83 -4.49 -8.51
C VAL A 78 5.19 -5.70 -9.37
N GLN A 79 5.06 -6.92 -8.84
CA GLN A 79 5.33 -8.13 -9.62
C GLN A 79 4.40 -8.23 -10.84
N THR A 80 3.11 -7.93 -10.66
CA THR A 80 2.13 -7.86 -11.76
C THR A 80 2.47 -6.75 -12.76
N LEU A 81 3.01 -5.62 -12.29
CA LEU A 81 3.44 -4.50 -13.13
C LEU A 81 4.61 -4.86 -14.04
N VAL A 82 5.55 -5.68 -13.57
CA VAL A 82 6.76 -6.10 -14.31
C VAL A 82 6.47 -7.21 -15.33
N GLN A 83 5.41 -7.99 -15.14
CA GLN A 83 5.06 -9.13 -16.01
C GLN A 83 4.29 -8.74 -17.29
N THR A 84 3.91 -7.47 -17.43
CA THR A 84 3.10 -6.94 -18.54
C THR A 84 3.88 -5.97 -19.40
#